data_AF-A0A1X7H507-F1
#
_entry.id   AF-A0A1X7H507-F1
#
_cell.length_a   1.000
_cell.length_b   1.000
_cell.length_c   1.000
_cell.angle_alpha   90.00
_cell.angle_beta   90.00
_cell.angle_gamma   90.00
#
_symmetry.space_group_name_H-M   'P 1'
#
loop_
_entity.id
_entity.type
_entity.pdbx_description
1 polymer ?
#
loop_
_entity_poly.entity_id
_entity_poly.type
_entity_poly.pdbx_seq_one_letter_code
_entity_poly.pdbx_strand_id
1 'polypeptide(L)'
;MFGTGSVSYEVQSRREGRWRIEGAYTDQESALSAARSQLAASGVEEAKVVKFRTIAGLSLETVILHKTAPQAPRKGMTLGGTAEGAPLCRTPDDLRGFESRVVIGRLLRPYLDAQRITPTELLHSWPLFRRFEEQGALLGAAIHAAARHHADIHGVSHAVRARELRQLVEAVVGAARDALAERRRLPRFDPDDLSGTSDRIEEAVGPAGHDALFLILLCQHLEAGGPLAGKLDLLLAMMGEDAEPRHLALLDGVVADIMGSADTVKELLGAQPSLHAGLCALADGLFDRDPDPALAPMAGSLRRVCRLALQGRAPQSRAVLLERLRQSIAGEQPLDRRDAKADGMLAHDLADRLKGADGALLGGAAVEKALDRRLLRHRQSVLRAQGMHDIADRLSGR
;
A
#
# COMPACT_ATOMS: atom_id res chain seq x y z
N MET A 1 7.02 37.18 63.41
CA MET A 1 6.14 36.08 63.01
C MET A 1 6.71 35.51 61.70
N PHE A 2 7.56 34.48 61.77
CA PHE A 2 8.20 33.90 60.59
C PHE A 2 7.18 33.02 59.86
N GLY A 3 6.94 33.29 58.58
CA GLY A 3 5.91 32.63 57.78
C GLY A 3 6.08 31.11 57.76
N THR A 4 5.00 30.39 58.06
CA THR A 4 4.89 28.94 57.94
C THR A 4 5.18 28.54 56.50
N GLY A 5 6.27 27.80 56.27
CA GLY A 5 6.60 27.31 54.95
C GLY A 5 5.59 26.27 54.46
N SER A 6 5.14 26.38 53.22
CA SER A 6 4.22 25.42 52.58
C SER A 6 4.99 24.43 51.71
N VAL A 7 4.49 23.20 51.65
CA VAL A 7 4.97 22.17 50.72
C VAL A 7 3.83 21.79 49.80
N SER A 8 4.10 21.76 48.50
CA SER A 8 3.18 21.26 47.48
C SER A 8 3.92 20.42 46.44
N TYR A 9 3.18 19.68 45.65
CA TYR A 9 3.68 18.75 44.65
C TYR A 9 2.92 18.97 43.35
N GLU A 10 3.63 19.01 42.23
CA GLU A 10 3.03 19.11 40.91
C GLU A 10 3.35 17.85 40.11
N VAL A 11 2.32 17.24 39.53
CA VAL A 11 2.46 16.10 38.62
C VAL A 11 2.40 16.63 37.20
N GLN A 12 3.44 16.33 36.42
CA GLN A 12 3.53 16.66 35.01
C GLN A 12 3.57 15.36 34.19
N SER A 13 2.87 15.31 33.06
CA SER A 13 2.99 14.24 32.07
C SER A 13 3.52 14.78 30.75
N ARG A 14 4.32 13.98 30.04
CA ARG A 14 4.81 14.30 28.70
C ARG A 14 3.99 13.51 27.68
N ARG A 15 3.37 14.21 26.73
CA ARG A 15 2.63 13.61 25.61
C ARG A 15 3.04 14.31 24.33
N GLU A 16 3.39 13.53 23.30
CA GLU A 16 3.81 14.04 21.99
C GLU A 16 4.94 15.06 22.11
N GLY A 17 5.94 14.77 22.94
CA GLY A 17 7.07 15.66 23.18
C GLY A 17 6.78 16.89 24.05
N ARG A 18 5.55 17.15 24.51
CA ARG A 18 5.17 18.33 25.31
C ARG A 18 4.81 17.97 26.75
N TRP A 19 5.30 18.76 27.69
CA TRP A 19 4.93 18.64 29.11
C TRP A 19 3.60 19.34 29.41
N ARG A 20 2.74 18.67 30.16
CA ARG A 20 1.46 19.19 30.67
C ARG A 20 1.40 18.99 32.17
N ILE A 21 0.86 19.98 32.87
CA ILE A 21 0.57 19.88 34.30
C ILE A 21 -0.75 19.13 34.45
N GLU A 22 -0.70 17.97 35.10
CA GLU A 22 -1.86 17.11 35.34
C GLU A 22 -2.59 17.48 36.63
N GLY A 23 -1.86 18.02 37.62
CA GLY A 23 -2.45 18.49 38.86
C GLY A 23 -1.43 18.90 39.90
N ALA A 24 -1.90 19.65 40.90
CA ALA A 24 -1.15 20.04 42.09
C ALA A 24 -1.75 19.38 43.34
N TYR A 25 -0.87 18.97 44.26
CA TYR A 25 -1.19 18.17 45.43
C TYR A 25 -0.49 18.74 46.66
N THR A 26 -1.09 18.58 47.83
CA THR A 26 -0.47 18.94 49.13
C THR A 26 0.17 17.74 49.83
N ASP A 27 -0.09 16.54 49.33
CA ASP A 27 0.42 15.27 49.86
C ASP A 27 1.30 14.55 48.83
N GLN A 28 2.43 14.02 49.30
CA GLN A 28 3.43 13.37 48.45
C GLN A 28 2.93 12.04 47.90
N GLU A 29 2.24 11.25 48.72
CA GLU A 29 1.80 9.91 48.34
C GLU A 29 0.74 9.99 47.24
N SER A 30 -0.19 10.94 47.38
CA SER A 30 -1.21 11.29 46.38
C SER A 30 -0.58 11.72 45.06
N ALA A 31 0.44 12.59 45.09
CA ALA A 31 1.15 13.02 43.89
C ALA A 31 1.90 11.87 43.19
N LEU A 32 2.57 11.00 43.96
CA LEU A 32 3.26 9.82 43.44
C LEU A 32 2.27 8.79 42.86
N SER A 33 1.10 8.64 43.50
CA SER A 33 0.02 7.78 43.01
C SER A 33 -0.52 8.28 41.67
N ALA A 34 -0.84 9.58 41.58
CA ALA A 34 -1.30 10.21 40.36
C ALA A 34 -0.28 10.10 39.22
N ALA A 35 1.02 10.30 39.49
CA ALA A 35 2.07 10.11 38.50
C ALA A 35 2.16 8.66 37.99
N ARG A 36 1.96 7.65 38.87
CA ARG A 36 1.89 6.24 38.47
C ARG A 36 0.67 5.96 37.59
N SER A 37 -0.49 6.53 37.93
CA SER A 37 -1.70 6.43 37.09
C SER A 37 -1.48 7.05 35.70
N GLN A 38 -0.78 8.18 35.61
CA GLN A 38 -0.44 8.81 34.33
C GLN A 38 0.48 7.93 33.49
N LEU A 39 1.48 7.27 34.09
CA LEU A 39 2.36 6.34 33.36
C LEU A 39 1.65 5.09 32.83
N ALA A 40 0.51 4.72 33.43
CA ALA A 40 -0.32 3.63 32.95
C ALA A 40 -1.31 4.07 31.85
N ALA A 41 -1.48 5.38 31.63
CA ALA A 41 -2.38 5.91 30.62
C ALA A 41 -1.76 5.84 29.21
N SER A 42 -2.60 5.53 28.21
CA SER A 42 -2.18 5.51 26.80
C SER A 42 -1.72 6.90 26.32
N GLY A 43 -0.62 6.95 25.58
CA GLY A 43 -0.08 8.17 24.98
C GLY A 43 0.79 9.04 25.91
N VAL A 44 1.05 8.59 27.15
CA VAL A 44 2.01 9.24 28.05
C VAL A 44 3.41 8.66 27.81
N GLU A 45 4.38 9.53 27.52
CA GLU A 45 5.78 9.18 27.30
C GLU A 45 6.54 9.14 28.62
N GLU A 46 6.32 10.14 29.47
CA GLU A 46 7.03 10.34 30.74
C GLU A 46 6.09 10.96 31.77
N ALA A 47 6.33 10.71 33.05
CA ALA A 47 5.69 11.42 34.16
C ALA A 47 6.75 11.88 35.16
N LYS A 48 6.56 13.10 35.67
CA LYS A 48 7.46 13.76 36.61
C LYS A 48 6.66 14.35 37.78
N VAL A 49 7.20 14.23 38.99
CA VAL A 49 6.66 14.90 40.17
C VAL A 49 7.68 15.90 40.68
N VAL A 50 7.27 17.16 40.77
CA VAL A 50 8.08 18.26 41.30
C VAL A 50 7.54 18.65 42.66
N LYS A 51 8.40 18.64 43.68
CA LYS A 51 8.11 19.15 45.01
C LYS A 51 8.50 20.63 45.08
N PHE A 52 7.57 21.45 45.55
CA PHE A 52 7.79 22.86 45.84
C PHE A 52 7.84 23.05 47.36
N ARG A 53 8.85 23.76 47.84
CA ARG A 53 8.95 24.18 49.23
C ARG A 53 9.09 25.70 49.28
N THR A 54 8.09 26.36 49.85
CA THR A 54 8.11 27.82 50.02
C THR A 54 8.61 28.16 51.41
N ILE A 55 9.67 28.96 51.51
CA ILE A 55 10.19 29.50 52.78
C ILE A 55 10.47 30.98 52.58
N ALA A 56 9.89 31.83 53.43
CA ALA A 56 10.13 33.28 53.43
C ALA A 56 9.98 33.95 52.03
N GLY A 57 9.00 33.50 51.24
CA GLY A 57 8.72 34.03 49.89
C GLY A 57 9.58 33.45 48.76
N LEU A 58 10.54 32.58 49.06
CA LEU A 58 11.34 31.85 48.07
C LEU A 58 10.76 30.44 47.86
N SER A 59 10.61 30.02 46.60
CA SER A 59 10.16 28.67 46.24
C SER A 59 11.35 27.84 45.77
N LEU A 60 11.59 26.70 46.42
CA LEU A 60 12.61 25.74 46.03
C LEU A 60 11.95 24.52 45.38
N GLU A 61 12.37 24.20 44.17
CA GLU A 61 11.84 23.11 43.35
C GLU A 61 12.76 21.89 43.41
N THR A 62 12.21 20.69 43.58
CA THR A 62 12.97 19.44 43.57
C THR A 62 12.17 18.37 42.85
N VAL A 63 12.75 17.77 41.81
CA VAL A 63 12.13 16.62 41.13
C VAL A 63 12.30 15.38 42.01
N ILE A 64 11.18 14.81 42.47
CA ILE A 64 11.18 13.65 43.38
C ILE A 64 10.83 12.34 42.68
N LEU A 65 10.27 12.41 41.48
CA LEU A 65 10.01 11.27 40.61
C LEU A 65 10.17 11.73 39.17
N HIS A 66 10.88 10.95 38.36
CA HIS A 66 10.87 11.07 36.91
C HIS A 66 10.96 9.66 36.33
N LYS A 67 9.93 9.24 35.62
CA LYS A 67 9.86 7.91 35.02
C LYS A 67 9.36 8.01 33.58
N THR A 68 9.93 7.20 32.72
CA THR A 68 9.46 6.98 31.35
C THR A 68 8.46 5.83 31.36
N ALA A 69 7.34 5.99 30.67
CA ALA A 69 6.38 4.91 30.51
C ALA A 69 7.04 3.74 29.75
N PRO A 70 6.84 2.48 30.17
CA PRO A 70 7.29 1.35 29.38
C PRO A 70 6.57 1.38 28.04
N GLN A 71 7.29 1.72 26.96
CA GLN A 71 6.71 1.68 25.63
C GLN A 71 6.44 0.21 25.29
N ALA A 72 5.17 -0.14 25.08
CA ALA A 72 4.87 -1.35 24.34
C ALA A 72 5.64 -1.25 23.01
N PRO A 73 6.43 -2.26 22.62
CA PRO A 73 7.13 -2.21 21.35
C PRO A 73 6.09 -1.94 20.28
N ARG A 74 6.18 -0.79 19.60
CA ARG A 74 5.39 -0.56 18.38
C ARG A 74 5.69 -1.75 17.50
N LYS A 75 4.70 -2.61 17.28
CA LYS A 75 4.84 -3.78 16.43
C LYS A 75 5.27 -3.24 15.08
N GLY A 76 6.54 -3.43 14.75
CA GLY A 76 7.12 -2.89 13.52
C GLY A 76 6.30 -3.38 12.33
N MET A 77 6.16 -2.55 11.31
CA MET A 77 5.47 -2.95 10.10
C MET A 77 6.19 -4.13 9.45
N THR A 78 5.44 -5.16 9.08
CA THR A 78 5.95 -6.35 8.41
C THR A 78 5.65 -6.30 6.92
N LEU A 79 6.28 -7.18 6.14
CA LEU A 79 5.94 -7.38 4.74
C LEU A 79 4.48 -7.82 4.58
N GLY A 80 3.83 -7.38 3.51
CA GLY A 80 2.42 -7.68 3.21
C GLY A 80 2.17 -8.99 2.47
N GLY A 81 3.20 -9.59 1.88
CA GLY A 81 3.06 -10.77 1.04
C GLY A 81 4.40 -11.45 0.74
N THR A 82 4.42 -12.27 -0.30
CA THR A 82 5.60 -13.03 -0.74
C THR A 82 6.30 -12.35 -1.92
N ALA A 83 7.55 -12.76 -2.17
CA ALA A 83 8.32 -12.34 -3.35
C ALA A 83 8.10 -13.27 -4.56
N GLU A 84 7.02 -14.04 -4.59
CA GLU A 84 6.76 -15.01 -5.65
C GLU A 84 6.59 -14.34 -7.02
N GLY A 85 7.36 -14.76 -8.02
CA GLY A 85 7.36 -14.14 -9.34
C GLY A 85 8.26 -12.89 -9.41
N ALA A 86 9.14 -12.66 -8.44
CA ALA A 86 10.10 -11.55 -8.52
C ALA A 86 11.05 -11.74 -9.72
N PRO A 87 11.09 -10.80 -10.70
CA PRO A 87 11.99 -10.93 -11.84
C PRO A 87 13.46 -10.80 -11.40
N LEU A 88 14.37 -11.47 -12.13
CA LEU A 88 15.79 -11.41 -11.84
C LEU A 88 16.40 -10.09 -12.34
N CYS A 89 16.38 -9.07 -11.49
CA CYS A 89 16.87 -7.74 -11.84
C CYS A 89 18.41 -7.70 -11.99
N ARG A 90 18.93 -7.17 -13.09
CA ARG A 90 20.38 -6.99 -13.31
C ARG A 90 20.78 -5.52 -13.40
N THR A 91 19.84 -4.66 -13.77
CA THR A 91 20.01 -3.23 -13.98
C THR A 91 19.04 -2.42 -13.11
N PRO A 92 19.27 -1.11 -12.90
CA PRO A 92 18.31 -0.23 -12.26
C PRO A 92 16.94 -0.21 -12.96
N ASP A 93 16.91 -0.36 -14.29
CA ASP A 93 15.67 -0.34 -15.05
C ASP A 93 14.88 -1.63 -14.90
N ASP A 94 15.55 -2.78 -14.72
CA ASP A 94 14.85 -4.02 -14.34
C ASP A 94 14.13 -3.85 -12.98
N LEU A 95 14.73 -3.13 -12.03
CA LEU A 95 14.12 -2.85 -10.73
C LEU A 95 12.93 -1.89 -10.84
N ARG A 96 12.97 -0.94 -11.79
CA ARG A 96 11.86 -0.02 -12.09
C ARG A 96 10.76 -0.64 -12.96
N GLY A 97 11.04 -1.77 -13.61
CA GLY A 97 10.13 -2.47 -14.51
C GLY A 97 8.83 -2.91 -13.84
N PHE A 98 7.79 -3.11 -14.66
CA PHE A 98 6.44 -3.45 -14.20
C PHE A 98 6.39 -4.65 -13.25
N GLU A 99 6.98 -5.78 -13.63
CA GLU A 99 7.00 -7.01 -12.81
C GLU A 99 7.65 -6.79 -11.43
N SER A 100 8.73 -6.00 -11.39
CA SER A 100 9.39 -5.61 -10.14
C SER A 100 8.48 -4.74 -9.28
N ARG A 101 7.78 -3.75 -9.87
CA ARG A 101 6.84 -2.89 -9.15
C ARG A 101 5.64 -3.66 -8.61
N VAL A 102 5.14 -4.67 -9.32
CA VAL A 102 4.10 -5.58 -8.82
C VAL A 102 4.55 -6.30 -7.55
N VAL A 103 5.79 -6.82 -7.54
CA VAL A 103 6.36 -7.51 -6.37
C VAL A 103 6.63 -6.53 -5.23
N ILE A 104 7.21 -5.37 -5.51
CA ILE A 104 7.45 -4.30 -4.52
C ILE A 104 6.12 -3.88 -3.88
N GLY A 105 5.09 -3.66 -4.70
CA GLY A 105 3.75 -3.29 -4.28
C GLY A 105 3.12 -4.31 -3.33
N ARG A 106 3.31 -5.60 -3.59
CA ARG A 106 2.83 -6.70 -2.74
C ARG A 106 3.63 -6.83 -1.45
N LEU A 107 4.96 -6.78 -1.52
CA LEU A 107 5.84 -6.91 -0.34
C LEU A 107 5.67 -5.74 0.62
N LEU A 108 5.56 -4.52 0.10
CA LEU A 108 5.49 -3.29 0.89
C LEU A 108 4.07 -2.75 1.07
N ARG A 109 3.04 -3.55 0.73
CA ARG A 109 1.64 -3.12 0.73
C ARG A 109 1.20 -2.38 2.01
N PRO A 110 1.50 -2.88 3.23
CA PRO A 110 1.10 -2.21 4.46
C PRO A 110 1.70 -0.80 4.59
N TYR A 111 2.95 -0.61 4.16
CA TYR A 111 3.61 0.69 4.19
C TYR A 111 3.04 1.63 3.13
N LEU A 112 2.92 1.13 1.89
CA LEU A 112 2.44 1.91 0.76
C LEU A 112 0.99 2.41 0.97
N ASP A 113 0.11 1.58 1.55
CA ASP A 113 -1.26 2.00 1.91
C ASP A 113 -1.26 3.02 3.05
N ALA A 114 -0.47 2.78 4.10
CA ALA A 114 -0.36 3.72 5.23
C ALA A 114 0.15 5.11 4.80
N GLN A 115 1.07 5.16 3.83
CA GLN A 115 1.62 6.40 3.30
C GLN A 115 0.85 6.94 2.06
N ARG A 116 -0.11 6.18 1.53
CA ARG A 116 -0.90 6.52 0.32
C ARG A 116 -0.01 6.83 -0.90
N ILE A 117 0.99 5.99 -1.12
CA ILE A 117 1.93 6.12 -2.24
C ILE A 117 2.01 4.85 -3.08
N THR A 118 2.51 5.00 -4.30
CA THR A 118 2.75 3.92 -5.26
C THR A 118 4.19 3.37 -5.18
N PRO A 119 4.45 2.13 -5.64
CA PRO A 119 5.81 1.67 -5.92
C PRO A 119 6.61 2.61 -6.82
N THR A 120 6.00 3.17 -7.87
CA THR A 120 6.66 4.15 -8.75
C THR A 120 7.12 5.37 -7.96
N GLU A 121 6.25 5.97 -7.15
CA GLU A 121 6.63 7.11 -6.29
C GLU A 121 7.73 6.74 -5.30
N LEU A 122 7.69 5.55 -4.71
CA LEU A 122 8.74 5.08 -3.80
C LEU A 122 10.11 4.99 -4.50
N LEU A 123 10.14 4.59 -5.77
CA LEU A 123 11.36 4.42 -6.56
C LEU A 123 11.89 5.72 -7.18
N HIS A 124 11.03 6.73 -7.37
CA HIS A 124 11.38 7.97 -8.09
C HIS A 124 11.31 9.25 -7.23
N SER A 125 10.85 9.17 -5.98
CA SER A 125 10.82 10.29 -5.04
C SER A 125 11.76 10.06 -3.86
N TRP A 126 12.88 10.78 -3.83
CA TRP A 126 13.84 10.72 -2.73
C TRP A 126 13.21 11.06 -1.36
N PRO A 127 12.36 12.10 -1.21
CA PRO A 127 11.71 12.39 0.08
C PRO A 127 10.79 11.26 0.57
N LEU A 128 10.17 10.50 -0.34
CA LEU A 128 9.35 9.34 0.00
C LEU A 128 10.21 8.13 0.37
N PHE A 129 11.28 7.87 -0.39
CA PHE A 129 12.22 6.80 -0.08
C PHE A 129 12.93 7.02 1.26
N ARG A 130 13.38 8.24 1.55
CA ARG A 130 14.04 8.56 2.82
C ARG A 130 13.12 8.29 4.02
N ARG A 131 11.84 8.68 3.94
CA ARG A 131 10.84 8.37 4.98
C ARG A 131 10.62 6.86 5.14
N PHE A 132 10.73 6.09 4.06
CA PHE A 132 10.63 4.64 4.09
C PHE A 132 11.85 4.02 4.77
N GLU A 133 13.05 4.48 4.43
CA GLU A 133 14.31 4.02 5.03
C GLU A 133 14.36 4.30 6.54
N GLU A 134 13.82 5.45 6.99
CA GLU A 134 13.69 5.80 8.40
C GLU A 134 12.79 4.84 9.21
N GLN A 135 11.93 4.04 8.56
CA GLN A 135 11.16 2.96 9.22
C GLN A 135 12.03 1.75 9.60
N GLY A 136 13.30 1.71 9.20
CA GLY A 136 14.27 0.70 9.61
C GLY A 136 14.23 -0.57 8.76
N ALA A 137 13.93 -1.71 9.39
CA ALA A 137 14.25 -3.04 8.86
C ALA A 137 13.45 -3.48 7.61
N LEU A 138 12.39 -2.74 7.22
CA LEU A 138 11.45 -3.16 6.18
C LEU A 138 12.08 -3.28 4.78
N LEU A 139 12.95 -2.34 4.41
CA LEU A 139 13.72 -2.41 3.16
C LEU A 139 14.61 -3.66 3.12
N GLY A 140 15.33 -3.93 4.22
CA GLY A 140 16.17 -5.11 4.34
C GLY A 140 15.37 -6.41 4.21
N ALA A 141 14.21 -6.48 4.87
CA ALA A 141 13.31 -7.64 4.78
C ALA A 141 12.82 -7.87 3.35
N ALA A 142 12.42 -6.82 2.63
CA ALA A 142 11.97 -6.93 1.24
C ALA A 142 13.10 -7.43 0.31
N ILE A 143 14.31 -6.89 0.46
CA ILE A 143 15.51 -7.33 -0.30
C ILE A 143 15.78 -8.82 -0.04
N HIS A 144 15.77 -9.24 1.22
CA HIS A 144 16.02 -10.64 1.57
C HIS A 144 14.92 -11.59 1.08
N ALA A 145 13.65 -11.17 1.10
CA ALA A 145 12.56 -11.95 0.54
C ALA A 145 12.75 -12.19 -0.97
N ALA A 146 13.09 -11.14 -1.73
CA ALA A 146 13.38 -11.26 -3.16
C ALA A 146 14.64 -12.10 -3.44
N ALA A 147 15.72 -11.87 -2.69
CA ALA A 147 16.96 -12.65 -2.83
C ALA A 147 16.74 -14.14 -2.55
N ARG A 148 15.90 -14.48 -1.56
CA ARG A 148 15.55 -15.86 -1.25
C ARG A 148 14.76 -16.50 -2.38
N HIS A 149 13.78 -15.80 -2.92
CA HIS A 149 13.02 -16.29 -4.08
C HIS A 149 13.94 -16.57 -5.29
N HIS A 150 14.89 -15.67 -5.57
CA HIS A 150 15.88 -15.88 -6.64
C HIS A 150 16.80 -17.07 -6.35
N ALA A 151 17.24 -17.25 -5.10
CA ALA A 151 18.05 -18.41 -4.72
C ALA A 151 17.30 -19.72 -4.92
N ASP A 152 16.04 -19.78 -4.50
CA ASP A 152 15.20 -20.99 -4.60
C ASP A 152 14.93 -21.38 -6.07
N ILE A 153 14.70 -20.41 -6.97
CA ILE A 153 14.38 -20.67 -8.38
C ILE A 153 15.63 -20.85 -9.26
N HIS A 154 16.66 -20.03 -9.03
CA HIS A 154 17.81 -19.95 -9.94
C HIS A 154 19.09 -20.58 -9.38
N GLY A 155 19.06 -21.10 -8.14
CA GLY A 155 20.23 -21.71 -7.51
C GLY A 155 21.38 -20.74 -7.22
N VAL A 156 21.10 -19.43 -7.17
CA VAL A 156 22.10 -18.40 -6.87
C VAL A 156 22.33 -18.25 -5.37
N SER A 157 23.49 -17.73 -4.97
CA SER A 157 23.78 -17.45 -3.55
C SER A 157 22.88 -16.34 -3.01
N HIS A 158 22.05 -16.65 -2.01
CA HIS A 158 21.18 -15.68 -1.34
C HIS A 158 21.95 -14.44 -0.84
N ALA A 159 23.13 -14.63 -0.24
CA ALA A 159 23.91 -13.53 0.33
C ALA A 159 24.48 -12.60 -0.76
N VAL A 160 24.95 -13.17 -1.87
CA VAL A 160 25.43 -12.39 -3.02
C VAL A 160 24.27 -11.63 -3.66
N ARG A 161 23.15 -12.33 -3.89
CA ARG A 161 21.97 -11.75 -4.53
C ARG A 161 21.34 -10.62 -3.70
N ALA A 162 21.29 -10.76 -2.37
CA ALA A 162 20.83 -9.69 -1.49
C ALA A 162 21.72 -8.43 -1.57
N ARG A 163 23.03 -8.60 -1.74
CA ARG A 163 23.97 -7.47 -1.93
C ARG A 163 23.76 -6.79 -3.29
N GLU A 164 23.62 -7.55 -4.36
CA GLU A 164 23.33 -7.03 -5.70
C GLU A 164 22.03 -6.24 -5.73
N LEU A 165 20.95 -6.78 -5.15
CA LEU A 165 19.67 -6.07 -5.05
C LEU A 165 19.79 -4.77 -4.26
N ARG A 166 20.60 -4.74 -3.19
CA ARG A 166 20.86 -3.53 -2.42
C ARG A 166 21.57 -2.47 -3.25
N GLN A 167 22.58 -2.86 -4.04
CA GLN A 167 23.28 -1.95 -4.96
C GLN A 167 22.34 -1.38 -6.03
N LEU A 168 21.41 -2.19 -6.55
CA LEU A 168 20.38 -1.71 -7.48
C LEU A 168 19.45 -0.68 -6.83
N VAL A 169 19.01 -0.93 -5.59
CA VAL A 169 18.21 0.03 -4.82
C VAL A 169 18.98 1.33 -4.64
N GLU A 170 20.25 1.26 -4.19
CA GLU A 170 21.12 2.42 -4.00
C GLU A 170 21.29 3.24 -5.29
N ALA A 171 21.46 2.57 -6.45
CA ALA A 171 21.55 3.24 -7.74
C ALA A 171 20.24 3.94 -8.14
N VAL A 172 19.09 3.28 -7.96
CA VAL A 172 17.77 3.86 -8.30
C VAL A 172 17.48 5.09 -7.45
N VAL A 173 17.70 5.01 -6.14
CA VAL A 173 17.40 6.11 -5.21
C VAL A 173 18.45 7.21 -5.27
N GLY A 174 19.70 6.88 -5.61
CA GLY A 174 20.75 7.84 -5.91
C GLY A 174 20.34 8.77 -7.04
N ALA A 175 19.85 8.21 -8.16
CA ALA A 175 19.35 9.02 -9.28
C ALA A 175 18.19 9.97 -8.87
N ALA A 176 17.24 9.49 -8.07
CA ALA A 176 16.13 10.31 -7.56
C ALA A 176 16.63 11.44 -6.63
N ARG A 177 17.64 11.15 -5.81
CA ARG A 177 18.27 12.13 -4.92
C ARG A 177 19.03 13.20 -5.70
N ASP A 178 19.78 12.80 -6.71
CA ASP A 178 20.59 13.71 -7.52
C ASP A 178 19.68 14.63 -8.35
N ALA A 179 18.61 14.08 -8.94
CA ALA A 179 17.57 14.89 -9.60
C ALA A 179 16.93 15.91 -8.65
N LEU A 180 16.62 15.53 -7.40
CA LEU A 180 16.08 16.47 -6.41
C LEU A 180 17.09 17.58 -6.07
N ALA A 181 18.38 17.27 -5.96
CA ALA A 181 19.42 18.25 -5.70
C ALA A 181 19.53 19.28 -6.85
N GLU A 182 19.29 18.82 -8.08
CA GLU A 182 19.32 19.65 -9.29
C GLU A 182 17.95 20.19 -9.71
N ARG A 183 16.92 20.11 -8.85
CA ARG A 183 15.52 20.47 -9.20
C ARG A 183 15.30 21.84 -9.87
N ARG A 184 16.21 22.81 -9.65
CA ARG A 184 16.14 24.14 -10.28
C ARG A 184 16.55 24.14 -11.76
N ARG A 185 17.28 23.11 -12.20
CA ARG A 185 17.77 22.90 -13.57
C ARG A 185 16.92 21.89 -14.33
N LEU A 186 16.03 21.18 -13.64
CA LEU A 186 15.15 20.22 -14.29
C LEU A 186 14.12 20.93 -15.19
N PRO A 187 13.75 20.30 -16.32
CA PRO A 187 12.63 20.76 -17.13
C PRO A 187 11.35 20.93 -16.30
N ARG A 188 10.52 21.90 -16.68
CA ARG A 188 9.18 22.03 -16.12
C ARG A 188 8.30 20.88 -16.62
N PHE A 189 7.58 20.25 -15.69
CA PHE A 189 6.51 19.31 -16.01
C PHE A 189 5.23 20.09 -16.38
N ASP A 190 4.69 19.83 -17.55
CA ASP A 190 3.44 20.39 -18.02
C ASP A 190 2.44 19.25 -18.28
N PRO A 191 1.42 19.06 -17.42
CA PRO A 191 0.45 17.98 -17.59
C PRO A 191 -0.46 18.17 -18.81
N ASP A 192 -0.56 19.40 -19.34
CA ASP A 192 -1.37 19.72 -20.52
C ASP A 192 -0.57 19.59 -21.83
N ASP A 193 0.76 19.50 -21.75
CA ASP A 193 1.69 19.37 -22.89
C ASP A 193 2.80 18.34 -22.59
N LEU A 194 2.42 17.06 -22.59
CA LEU A 194 3.36 15.97 -22.32
C LEU A 194 4.46 15.85 -23.37
N SER A 195 4.14 16.10 -24.65
CA SER A 195 5.11 16.05 -25.75
C SER A 195 6.17 17.13 -25.58
N GLY A 196 5.78 18.39 -25.31
CA GLY A 196 6.75 19.46 -25.03
C GLY A 196 7.54 19.22 -23.73
N THR A 197 6.96 18.57 -22.73
CA THR A 197 7.74 18.11 -21.56
C THR A 197 8.73 17.01 -21.92
N SER A 198 8.36 16.04 -22.76
CA SER A 198 9.26 14.99 -23.25
C SER A 198 10.43 15.55 -24.04
N ASP A 199 10.19 16.48 -24.97
CA ASP A 199 11.25 17.11 -25.77
C ASP A 199 12.31 17.79 -24.89
N ARG A 200 11.85 18.55 -23.88
CA ARG A 200 12.76 19.20 -22.92
C ARG A 200 13.54 18.21 -22.06
N ILE A 201 12.94 17.07 -21.73
CA ILE A 201 13.62 15.99 -21.00
C ILE A 201 14.69 15.35 -21.90
N GLU A 202 14.37 15.02 -23.15
CA GLU A 202 15.34 14.41 -24.06
C GLU A 202 16.50 15.36 -24.37
N GLU A 203 16.27 16.66 -24.49
CA GLU A 203 17.34 17.66 -24.62
C GLU A 203 18.28 17.66 -23.39
N ALA A 204 17.71 17.49 -22.19
CA ALA A 204 18.47 17.55 -20.94
C ALA A 204 19.28 16.27 -20.64
N VAL A 205 18.72 15.08 -20.89
CA VAL A 205 19.31 13.81 -20.44
C VAL A 205 19.42 12.74 -21.54
N GLY A 206 19.01 13.05 -22.77
CA GLY A 206 18.94 12.10 -23.87
C GLY A 206 17.83 11.06 -23.75
N PRO A 207 17.62 10.24 -24.79
CA PRO A 207 16.50 9.30 -24.85
C PRO A 207 16.59 8.19 -23.80
N ALA A 208 17.79 7.78 -23.40
CA ALA A 208 18.01 6.74 -22.39
C ALA A 208 17.65 7.21 -20.97
N GLY A 209 17.87 8.49 -20.66
CA GLY A 209 17.53 9.06 -19.35
C GLY A 209 16.07 9.53 -19.24
N HIS A 210 15.35 9.58 -20.37
CA HIS A 210 14.05 10.22 -20.45
C HIS A 210 13.03 9.63 -19.48
N ASP A 211 12.80 8.32 -19.51
CA ASP A 211 11.71 7.71 -18.74
C ASP A 211 11.92 7.86 -17.23
N ALA A 212 13.18 7.74 -16.78
CA ALA A 212 13.53 7.95 -15.38
C ALA A 212 13.25 9.39 -14.95
N LEU A 213 13.66 10.39 -15.73
CA LEU A 213 13.41 11.80 -15.41
C LEU A 213 11.92 12.17 -15.53
N PHE A 214 11.23 11.65 -16.53
CA PHE A 214 9.78 11.83 -16.70
C PHE A 214 9.03 11.32 -15.46
N LEU A 215 9.34 10.12 -14.99
CA LEU A 215 8.69 9.55 -13.80
C LEU A 215 9.04 10.31 -12.53
N ILE A 216 10.25 10.86 -12.39
CA ILE A 216 10.62 11.75 -11.27
C ILE A 216 9.74 13.01 -11.28
N LEU A 217 9.61 13.66 -12.44
CA LEU A 217 8.81 14.88 -12.59
C LEU A 217 7.30 14.61 -12.41
N LEU A 218 6.81 13.50 -12.96
CA LEU A 218 5.45 13.03 -12.75
C LEU A 218 5.18 12.80 -11.25
N CYS A 219 6.08 12.13 -10.52
CA CYS A 219 5.90 11.91 -9.09
C CYS A 219 5.80 13.22 -8.30
N GLN A 220 6.54 14.26 -8.69
CA GLN A 220 6.42 15.60 -8.09
C GLN A 220 5.04 16.22 -8.38
N HIS A 221 4.54 16.08 -9.61
CA HIS A 221 3.20 16.55 -9.98
C HIS A 221 2.09 15.83 -9.18
N LEU A 222 2.23 14.53 -8.97
CA LEU A 222 1.25 13.72 -8.22
C LEU A 222 1.16 14.06 -6.73
N GLU A 223 2.12 14.79 -6.16
CA GLU A 223 2.03 15.26 -4.77
C GLU A 223 0.77 16.13 -4.55
N ALA A 224 0.34 16.89 -5.57
CA ALA A 224 -0.87 17.71 -5.53
C ALA A 224 -2.16 16.88 -5.42
N GLY A 225 -2.15 15.62 -5.87
CA GLY A 225 -3.31 14.73 -5.87
C GLY A 225 -3.67 14.17 -4.48
N GLY A 226 -2.77 14.27 -3.50
CA GLY A 226 -3.02 13.80 -2.13
C GLY A 226 -3.27 12.28 -2.05
N PRO A 227 -4.50 11.82 -1.74
CA PRO A 227 -4.83 10.38 -1.75
C PRO A 227 -4.63 9.71 -3.11
N LEU A 228 -4.54 8.38 -3.11
CA LEU A 228 -4.37 7.58 -4.34
C LEU A 228 -5.49 7.82 -5.38
N ALA A 229 -6.74 8.02 -4.94
CA ALA A 229 -7.85 8.36 -5.83
C ALA A 229 -7.64 9.71 -6.55
N GLY A 230 -7.18 10.74 -5.84
CA GLY A 230 -6.90 12.05 -6.47
C GLY A 230 -5.71 11.99 -7.42
N LYS A 231 -4.68 11.19 -7.10
CA LYS A 231 -3.57 10.91 -8.03
C LYS A 231 -4.03 10.18 -9.28
N LEU A 232 -4.98 9.24 -9.15
CA LEU A 232 -5.58 8.56 -10.27
C LEU A 232 -6.31 9.55 -11.19
N ASP A 233 -7.04 10.51 -10.64
CA ASP A 233 -7.72 11.54 -11.45
C ASP A 233 -6.73 12.40 -12.25
N LEU A 234 -5.60 12.81 -11.65
CA LEU A 234 -4.53 13.52 -12.36
C LEU A 234 -3.94 12.68 -13.49
N LEU A 235 -3.63 11.40 -13.24
CA LEU A 235 -3.10 10.48 -14.26
C LEU A 235 -4.09 10.32 -15.41
N LEU A 236 -5.37 10.12 -15.10
CA LEU A 236 -6.40 9.94 -16.11
C LEU A 236 -6.63 11.21 -16.93
N ALA A 237 -6.51 12.40 -16.34
CA ALA A 237 -6.60 13.66 -17.08
C ALA A 237 -5.54 13.72 -18.21
N MET A 238 -4.32 13.26 -17.93
CA MET A 238 -3.22 13.18 -18.89
C MET A 238 -3.36 12.05 -19.93
N MET A 239 -4.15 11.01 -19.65
CA MET A 239 -4.46 9.91 -20.60
C MET A 239 -5.65 10.28 -21.52
N GLY A 240 -5.54 11.43 -22.20
CA GLY A 240 -6.49 11.89 -23.23
C GLY A 240 -6.44 11.02 -24.49
N GLU A 241 -7.36 11.21 -25.45
CA GLU A 241 -7.41 10.41 -26.69
C GLU A 241 -6.13 10.53 -27.53
N ASP A 242 -5.54 11.72 -27.57
CA ASP A 242 -4.33 12.03 -28.35
C ASP A 242 -3.01 11.70 -27.65
N ALA A 243 -3.06 11.10 -26.45
CA ALA A 243 -1.85 10.77 -25.69
C ALA A 243 -0.96 9.76 -26.45
N GLU A 244 0.33 10.08 -26.59
CA GLU A 244 1.27 9.24 -27.32
C GLU A 244 1.50 7.89 -26.63
N PRO A 245 1.85 6.82 -27.38
CA PRO A 245 2.05 5.48 -26.83
C PRO A 245 3.08 5.42 -25.69
N ARG A 246 4.15 6.22 -25.75
CA ARG A 246 5.18 6.27 -24.71
C ARG A 246 4.63 6.87 -23.41
N HIS A 247 3.89 7.98 -23.49
CA HIS A 247 3.25 8.59 -22.32
C HIS A 247 2.21 7.65 -21.72
N LEU A 248 1.39 7.01 -22.57
CA LEU A 248 0.42 6.00 -22.11
C LEU A 248 1.11 4.87 -21.34
N ALA A 249 2.23 4.34 -21.84
CA ALA A 249 2.97 3.28 -21.15
C ALA A 249 3.51 3.71 -19.78
N LEU A 250 4.03 4.95 -19.67
CA LEU A 250 4.54 5.50 -18.42
C LEU A 250 3.40 5.77 -17.41
N LEU A 251 2.32 6.39 -17.86
CA LEU A 251 1.15 6.72 -17.04
C LEU A 251 0.40 5.46 -16.59
N ASP A 252 0.15 4.52 -17.50
CA ASP A 252 -0.46 3.22 -17.20
C ASP A 252 0.35 2.47 -16.14
N GLY A 253 1.67 2.57 -16.18
CA GLY A 253 2.52 1.96 -15.16
C GLY A 253 2.23 2.46 -13.74
N VAL A 254 1.91 3.76 -13.58
CA VAL A 254 1.53 4.34 -12.27
C VAL A 254 0.07 4.06 -11.94
N VAL A 255 -0.82 4.04 -12.93
CA VAL A 255 -2.22 3.62 -12.73
C VAL A 255 -2.28 2.18 -12.25
N ALA A 256 -1.50 1.28 -12.84
CA ALA A 256 -1.41 -0.13 -12.46
C ALA A 256 -0.92 -0.29 -11.00
N ASP A 257 0.06 0.52 -10.60
CA ASP A 257 0.54 0.58 -9.22
C ASP A 257 -0.57 0.98 -8.23
N ILE A 258 -1.43 1.94 -8.59
CA ILE A 258 -2.61 2.34 -7.80
C ILE A 258 -3.62 1.20 -7.75
N MET A 259 -3.93 0.57 -8.89
CA MET A 259 -4.84 -0.58 -8.98
C MET A 259 -4.34 -1.80 -8.19
N GLY A 260 -3.05 -1.85 -7.87
CA GLY A 260 -2.46 -2.85 -6.97
C GLY A 260 -2.97 -2.77 -5.53
N SER A 261 -3.45 -1.61 -5.06
CA SER A 261 -4.03 -1.46 -3.71
C SER A 261 -5.46 -2.00 -3.67
N ALA A 262 -5.69 -3.06 -2.88
CA ALA A 262 -7.01 -3.66 -2.74
C ALA A 262 -8.02 -2.71 -2.10
N ASP A 263 -7.58 -1.88 -1.17
CA ASP A 263 -8.44 -0.93 -0.48
C ASP A 263 -8.81 0.22 -1.40
N THR A 264 -7.88 0.70 -2.23
CA THR A 264 -8.20 1.71 -3.26
C THR A 264 -9.21 1.18 -4.27
N VAL A 265 -9.04 -0.05 -4.77
CA VAL A 265 -10.01 -0.63 -5.70
C VAL A 265 -11.39 -0.82 -5.05
N LYS A 266 -11.46 -1.23 -3.78
CA LYS A 266 -12.73 -1.32 -3.05
C LYS A 266 -13.37 0.06 -2.85
N GLU A 267 -12.59 1.07 -2.50
CA GLU A 267 -13.06 2.46 -2.39
C GLU A 267 -13.68 2.92 -3.71
N LEU A 268 -12.98 2.69 -4.83
CA LEU A 268 -13.43 3.07 -6.17
C LEU A 268 -14.62 2.23 -6.67
N LEU A 269 -14.76 0.98 -6.24
CA LEU A 269 -15.94 0.16 -6.54
C LEU A 269 -17.19 0.62 -5.76
N GLY A 270 -17.01 1.37 -4.66
CA GLY A 270 -18.09 1.78 -3.78
C GLY A 270 -18.61 0.67 -2.87
N ALA A 271 -19.71 0.94 -2.16
CA ALA A 271 -20.28 0.04 -1.17
C ALA A 271 -20.99 -1.17 -1.82
N GLN A 272 -20.22 -2.23 -2.07
CA GLN A 272 -20.73 -3.46 -2.64
C GLN A 272 -21.31 -4.40 -1.56
N PRO A 273 -22.46 -5.06 -1.81
CA PRO A 273 -23.14 -5.89 -0.80
C PRO A 273 -22.41 -7.19 -0.48
N SER A 274 -21.60 -7.71 -1.42
CA SER A 274 -20.86 -8.95 -1.31
C SER A 274 -19.58 -8.92 -2.16
N LEU A 275 -18.68 -9.89 -1.95
CA LEU A 275 -17.50 -10.03 -2.81
C LEU A 275 -17.94 -10.37 -4.24
N HIS A 276 -18.95 -11.24 -4.39
CA HIS A 276 -19.57 -11.56 -5.67
C HIS A 276 -19.98 -10.29 -6.45
N ALA A 277 -20.78 -9.41 -5.83
CA ALA A 277 -21.25 -8.19 -6.49
C ALA A 277 -20.11 -7.29 -6.95
N GLY A 278 -19.07 -7.13 -6.12
CA GLY A 278 -17.88 -6.36 -6.50
C GLY A 278 -17.08 -6.97 -7.64
N LEU A 279 -16.95 -8.30 -7.71
CA LEU A 279 -16.28 -8.99 -8.81
C LEU A 279 -17.08 -8.89 -10.11
N CYS A 280 -18.41 -9.01 -10.06
CA CYS A 280 -19.28 -8.81 -11.20
C CYS A 280 -19.20 -7.37 -11.72
N ALA A 281 -19.26 -6.37 -10.83
CA ALA A 281 -19.12 -4.95 -11.21
C ALA A 281 -17.77 -4.65 -11.87
N LEU A 282 -16.68 -5.25 -11.37
CA LEU A 282 -15.36 -5.10 -12.00
C LEU A 282 -15.28 -5.80 -13.37
N ALA A 283 -15.85 -7.01 -13.50
CA ALA A 283 -15.91 -7.72 -14.76
C ALA A 283 -16.71 -6.94 -15.81
N ASP A 284 -17.87 -6.41 -15.44
CA ASP A 284 -18.69 -5.57 -16.29
C ASP A 284 -17.96 -4.31 -16.71
N GLY A 285 -17.26 -3.65 -15.78
CA GLY A 285 -16.39 -2.52 -16.10
C GLY A 285 -15.35 -2.87 -17.16
N LEU A 286 -14.66 -4.01 -17.02
CA LEU A 286 -13.63 -4.48 -17.95
C LEU A 286 -14.17 -4.89 -19.33
N PHE A 287 -15.48 -5.08 -19.46
CA PHE A 287 -16.18 -5.27 -20.73
C PHE A 287 -16.97 -4.01 -21.18
N ASP A 288 -16.85 -2.90 -20.45
CA ASP A 288 -17.64 -1.66 -20.62
C ASP A 288 -19.17 -1.92 -20.71
N ARG A 289 -19.67 -2.86 -19.89
CA ARG A 289 -21.10 -3.15 -19.76
C ARG A 289 -21.79 -2.14 -18.86
N ASP A 290 -23.10 -2.03 -19.04
CA ASP A 290 -23.94 -1.23 -18.17
C ASP A 290 -23.92 -1.80 -16.73
N PRO A 291 -23.76 -0.93 -15.72
CA PRO A 291 -23.79 -1.38 -14.34
C PRO A 291 -25.19 -1.84 -13.96
N ASP A 292 -25.27 -2.80 -13.04
CA ASP A 292 -26.53 -3.13 -12.40
C ASP A 292 -27.07 -1.91 -11.62
N PRO A 293 -28.24 -1.37 -11.96
CA PRO A 293 -28.80 -0.19 -11.30
C PRO A 293 -29.14 -0.43 -9.82
N ALA A 294 -29.22 -1.68 -9.38
CA ALA A 294 -29.44 -2.02 -7.97
C ALA A 294 -28.15 -1.94 -7.13
N LEU A 295 -26.98 -1.86 -7.75
CA LEU A 295 -25.69 -1.80 -7.07
C LEU A 295 -25.17 -0.37 -6.94
N ALA A 296 -24.30 -0.15 -5.94
CA ALA A 296 -23.60 1.12 -5.81
C ALA A 296 -22.77 1.39 -7.09
N PRO A 297 -22.84 2.61 -7.64
CA PRO A 297 -22.09 2.94 -8.84
C PRO A 297 -20.59 2.95 -8.54
N MET A 298 -19.83 2.28 -9.40
CA MET A 298 -18.38 2.40 -9.46
C MET A 298 -17.98 3.83 -9.82
N ALA A 299 -16.91 4.33 -9.21
CA ALA A 299 -16.33 5.64 -9.49
C ALA A 299 -15.97 5.79 -10.97
N GLY A 300 -16.19 7.00 -11.51
CA GLY A 300 -15.92 7.32 -12.92
C GLY A 300 -14.46 7.08 -13.31
N SER A 301 -13.52 7.29 -12.39
CA SER A 301 -12.09 7.04 -12.60
C SER A 301 -11.79 5.56 -12.82
N LEU A 302 -12.31 4.65 -11.99
CA LEU A 302 -12.14 3.20 -12.21
C LEU A 302 -12.84 2.74 -13.50
N ARG A 303 -14.03 3.27 -13.82
CA ARG A 303 -14.69 2.99 -15.10
C ARG A 303 -13.82 3.41 -16.29
N ARG A 304 -13.16 4.58 -16.21
CA ARG A 304 -12.24 5.06 -17.25
C ARG A 304 -11.00 4.16 -17.37
N VAL A 305 -10.41 3.69 -16.25
CA VAL A 305 -9.32 2.71 -16.28
C VAL A 305 -9.75 1.43 -16.99
N CYS A 306 -10.92 0.88 -16.66
CA CYS A 306 -11.43 -0.33 -17.29
C CYS A 306 -11.65 -0.14 -18.80
N ARG A 307 -12.15 1.03 -19.23
CA ARG A 307 -12.30 1.36 -20.66
C ARG A 307 -10.95 1.45 -21.37
N LEU A 308 -9.96 2.13 -20.80
CA LEU A 308 -8.60 2.19 -21.36
C LEU A 308 -7.98 0.79 -21.46
N ALA A 309 -8.20 -0.05 -20.45
CA ALA A 309 -7.77 -1.45 -20.45
C ALA A 309 -8.46 -2.29 -21.54
N LEU A 310 -9.75 -2.07 -21.79
CA LEU A 310 -10.49 -2.72 -22.88
C LEU A 310 -9.98 -2.28 -24.26
N GLN A 311 -9.66 -1.00 -24.42
CA GLN A 311 -9.12 -0.41 -25.65
C GLN A 311 -7.64 -0.76 -25.91
N GLY A 312 -6.98 -1.50 -25.01
CA GLY A 312 -5.55 -1.83 -25.13
C GLY A 312 -4.60 -0.65 -24.82
N ARG A 313 -5.13 0.44 -24.26
CA ARG A 313 -4.37 1.67 -23.92
C ARG A 313 -3.82 1.68 -22.49
N ALA A 314 -4.23 0.71 -21.67
CA ALA A 314 -3.74 0.52 -20.30
C ALA A 314 -3.47 -0.98 -19.99
N PRO A 315 -2.52 -1.63 -20.71
CA PRO A 315 -2.26 -3.07 -20.59
C PRO A 315 -1.74 -3.49 -19.20
N GLN A 316 -0.92 -2.69 -18.52
CA GLN A 316 -0.42 -2.99 -17.17
C GLN A 316 -1.56 -2.92 -16.15
N SER A 317 -2.41 -1.89 -16.24
CA SER A 317 -3.61 -1.80 -15.40
C SER A 317 -4.56 -2.97 -15.62
N ARG A 318 -4.75 -3.38 -16.89
CA ARG A 318 -5.52 -4.59 -17.23
C ARG A 318 -4.93 -5.82 -16.53
N ALA A 319 -3.63 -6.04 -16.63
CA ALA A 319 -2.96 -7.19 -16.01
C ALA A 319 -3.18 -7.22 -14.49
N VAL A 320 -3.03 -6.08 -13.80
CA VAL A 320 -3.23 -5.99 -12.35
C VAL A 320 -4.69 -6.26 -11.95
N LEU A 321 -5.66 -5.74 -12.69
CA LEU A 321 -7.08 -5.96 -12.40
C LEU A 321 -7.50 -7.42 -12.65
N LEU A 322 -6.99 -8.04 -13.70
CA LEU A 322 -7.21 -9.46 -13.99
C LEU A 322 -6.61 -10.36 -12.91
N GLU A 323 -5.39 -10.07 -12.48
CA GLU A 323 -4.74 -10.81 -11.39
C GLU A 323 -5.52 -10.65 -10.08
N ARG A 324 -6.07 -9.47 -9.81
CA ARG A 324 -6.96 -9.24 -8.67
C ARG A 324 -8.24 -10.08 -8.74
N LEU A 325 -8.89 -10.16 -9.89
CA LEU A 325 -10.05 -11.03 -10.10
C LEU A 325 -9.65 -12.48 -9.79
N ARG A 326 -8.57 -12.95 -10.39
CA ARG A 326 -8.05 -14.32 -10.19
C ARG A 326 -7.78 -14.63 -8.71
N GLN A 327 -7.07 -13.75 -8.00
CA GLN A 327 -6.76 -13.92 -6.58
C GLN A 327 -8.01 -13.93 -5.70
N SER A 328 -8.97 -13.05 -5.99
CA SER A 328 -10.22 -12.95 -5.23
C SER A 328 -11.11 -14.18 -5.42
N ILE A 329 -11.16 -14.72 -6.65
CA ILE A 329 -11.85 -15.98 -6.97
C ILE A 329 -11.17 -17.16 -6.27
N ALA A 330 -9.83 -17.22 -6.33
CA ALA A 330 -9.04 -18.27 -5.69
C ALA A 330 -9.04 -18.22 -4.15
N GLY A 331 -9.38 -17.05 -3.57
CA GLY A 331 -9.46 -16.85 -2.12
C GLY A 331 -10.43 -17.80 -1.43
N GLU A 332 -10.20 -18.04 -0.14
CA GLU A 332 -11.01 -18.98 0.68
C GLU A 332 -12.29 -18.34 1.24
N GLN A 333 -12.37 -17.02 1.24
CA GLN A 333 -13.53 -16.33 1.77
C GLN A 333 -14.76 -16.60 0.89
N PRO A 334 -15.95 -16.84 1.47
CA PRO A 334 -17.18 -16.97 0.70
C PRO A 334 -17.42 -15.75 -0.20
N LEU A 335 -17.98 -15.98 -1.38
CA LEU A 335 -18.39 -14.93 -2.33
C LEU A 335 -19.46 -14.02 -1.72
N ASP A 336 -20.30 -14.56 -0.86
CA ASP A 336 -21.12 -13.81 0.08
C ASP A 336 -20.95 -14.36 1.50
N ARG A 337 -20.51 -13.51 2.43
CA ARG A 337 -20.33 -13.91 3.84
C ARG A 337 -21.65 -14.13 4.57
N ARG A 338 -22.75 -13.52 4.09
CA ARG A 338 -24.09 -13.64 4.68
C ARG A 338 -24.75 -14.97 4.29
N ASP A 339 -24.39 -15.51 3.13
CA ASP A 339 -24.88 -16.80 2.64
C ASP A 339 -23.77 -17.63 1.99
N ALA A 340 -22.97 -18.29 2.82
CA ALA A 340 -21.91 -19.19 2.35
C ALA A 340 -22.45 -20.44 1.63
N LYS A 341 -23.74 -20.79 1.77
CA LYS A 341 -24.33 -21.94 1.08
C LYS A 341 -24.56 -21.64 -0.40
N ALA A 342 -24.82 -20.38 -0.75
CA ALA A 342 -24.97 -19.92 -2.12
C ALA A 342 -23.66 -19.87 -2.93
N ASP A 343 -22.50 -20.13 -2.31
CA ASP A 343 -21.18 -19.93 -2.93
C ASP A 343 -21.02 -20.64 -4.29
N GLY A 344 -21.49 -21.87 -4.42
CA GLY A 344 -21.42 -22.63 -5.68
C GLY A 344 -22.26 -22.01 -6.81
N MET A 345 -23.47 -21.55 -6.49
CA MET A 345 -24.37 -20.85 -7.43
C MET A 345 -23.78 -19.50 -7.84
N LEU A 346 -23.32 -18.70 -6.87
CA LEU A 346 -22.66 -17.42 -7.10
C LEU A 346 -21.38 -17.56 -7.94
N ALA A 347 -20.65 -18.67 -7.79
CA ALA A 347 -19.47 -18.95 -8.60
C ALA A 347 -19.82 -19.33 -10.05
N HIS A 348 -20.95 -20.00 -10.29
CA HIS A 348 -21.44 -20.25 -11.65
C HIS A 348 -21.90 -18.95 -12.32
N ASP A 349 -22.70 -18.14 -11.63
CA ASP A 349 -23.12 -16.82 -12.13
C ASP A 349 -21.92 -15.93 -12.47
N LEU A 350 -20.92 -15.87 -11.57
CA LEU A 350 -19.69 -15.13 -11.83
C LEU A 350 -18.93 -15.69 -13.05
N ALA A 351 -18.87 -17.01 -13.23
CA ALA A 351 -18.22 -17.62 -14.38
C ALA A 351 -18.89 -17.22 -15.71
N ASP A 352 -20.23 -17.12 -15.73
CA ASP A 352 -20.96 -16.66 -16.90
C ASP A 352 -20.76 -15.16 -17.13
N ARG A 353 -20.75 -14.35 -16.07
CA ARG A 353 -20.47 -12.91 -16.16
C ARG A 353 -19.06 -12.61 -16.69
N LEU A 354 -18.08 -13.46 -16.38
CA LEU A 354 -16.69 -13.33 -16.83
C LEU A 354 -16.49 -13.69 -18.31
N LYS A 355 -17.48 -14.29 -18.99
CA LYS A 355 -17.39 -14.58 -20.43
C LYS A 355 -17.70 -13.33 -21.24
N GLY A 356 -16.87 -13.04 -22.24
CA GLY A 356 -17.10 -12.00 -23.24
C GLY A 356 -18.22 -12.39 -24.23
N ALA A 357 -18.57 -11.46 -25.12
CA ALA A 357 -19.56 -11.71 -26.18
C ALA A 357 -19.10 -12.78 -27.19
N ASP A 358 -17.79 -12.97 -27.30
CA ASP A 358 -17.13 -14.02 -28.08
C ASP A 358 -17.02 -15.37 -27.34
N GLY A 359 -17.54 -15.44 -26.10
CA GLY A 359 -17.42 -16.60 -25.22
C GLY A 359 -16.05 -16.75 -24.55
N ALA A 360 -15.09 -15.86 -24.83
CA ALA A 360 -13.77 -15.92 -24.22
C ALA A 360 -13.84 -15.50 -22.76
N LEU A 361 -13.19 -16.26 -21.88
CA LEU A 361 -13.16 -15.95 -20.45
C LEU A 361 -12.16 -14.82 -20.16
N LEU A 362 -12.61 -13.81 -19.43
CA LEU A 362 -11.77 -12.73 -18.93
C LEU A 362 -10.63 -13.30 -18.06
N GLY A 363 -9.37 -13.04 -18.44
CA GLY A 363 -8.19 -13.59 -17.77
C GLY A 363 -7.83 -15.04 -18.15
N GLY A 364 -8.57 -15.65 -19.08
CA GLY A 364 -8.25 -16.94 -19.71
C GLY A 364 -8.10 -18.11 -18.73
N ALA A 365 -7.21 -19.04 -19.08
CA ALA A 365 -7.00 -20.29 -18.35
C ALA A 365 -6.62 -20.10 -16.86
N ALA A 366 -6.00 -18.97 -16.51
CA ALA A 366 -5.63 -18.69 -15.13
C ALA A 366 -6.85 -18.42 -14.24
N VAL A 367 -7.87 -17.73 -14.78
CA VAL A 367 -9.15 -17.47 -14.10
C VAL A 367 -10.03 -18.71 -14.11
N GLU A 368 -10.07 -19.44 -15.22
CA GLU A 368 -10.77 -20.73 -15.32
C GLU A 368 -10.31 -21.70 -14.22
N LYS A 369 -9.00 -21.89 -14.10
CA LYS A 369 -8.41 -22.72 -13.03
C LYS A 369 -8.76 -22.23 -11.62
N ALA A 370 -8.91 -20.92 -11.42
CA ALA A 370 -9.32 -20.36 -10.13
C ALA A 370 -10.79 -20.68 -9.82
N LEU A 371 -11.67 -20.57 -10.81
CA LEU A 371 -13.08 -20.94 -10.70
C LEU A 371 -13.24 -22.43 -10.41
N ASP A 372 -12.55 -23.30 -11.16
CA ASP A 372 -12.60 -24.75 -10.96
C ASP A 372 -12.17 -25.14 -9.56
N ARG A 373 -11.07 -24.57 -9.06
CA ARG A 373 -10.59 -24.79 -7.69
C ARG A 373 -11.63 -24.36 -6.65
N ARG A 374 -12.29 -23.22 -6.85
CA ARG A 374 -13.34 -22.76 -5.93
C ARG A 374 -14.54 -23.71 -5.96
N LEU A 375 -15.03 -24.08 -7.14
CA LEU A 375 -16.16 -25.00 -7.29
C LEU A 375 -15.87 -26.39 -6.71
N LEU A 376 -14.65 -26.89 -6.92
CA LEU A 376 -14.18 -28.12 -6.31
C LEU A 376 -14.22 -28.04 -4.78
N ARG A 377 -13.64 -26.99 -4.18
CA ARG A 377 -13.67 -26.78 -2.72
C ARG A 377 -15.10 -26.70 -2.18
N HIS A 378 -16.00 -26.01 -2.88
CA HIS A 378 -17.40 -25.93 -2.50
C HIS A 378 -18.06 -27.32 -2.50
N ARG A 379 -17.90 -28.12 -3.57
CA ARG A 379 -18.42 -29.49 -3.64
C ARG A 379 -17.89 -30.38 -2.51
N GLN A 380 -16.59 -30.28 -2.20
CA GLN A 380 -15.98 -30.99 -1.08
C GLN A 380 -16.58 -30.56 0.26
N SER A 381 -16.82 -29.27 0.46
CA SER A 381 -17.47 -28.75 1.67
C SER A 381 -18.89 -29.31 1.84
N VAL A 382 -19.68 -29.33 0.77
CA VAL A 382 -21.04 -29.89 0.76
C VAL A 382 -21.03 -31.39 1.11
N LEU A 383 -20.14 -32.17 0.49
CA LEU A 383 -20.02 -33.61 0.77
C LEU A 383 -19.59 -33.90 2.20
N ARG A 384 -18.63 -33.13 2.73
CA ARG A 384 -18.21 -33.26 4.14
C ARG A 384 -19.34 -32.91 5.10
N ALA A 385 -20.15 -31.90 4.79
CA ALA A 385 -21.34 -31.56 5.59
C ALA A 385 -22.40 -32.68 5.58
N GLN A 386 -22.40 -33.54 4.55
CA GLN A 386 -23.26 -34.73 4.45
C GLN A 386 -22.62 -36.01 5.04
N GLY A 387 -21.44 -35.90 5.67
CA GLY A 387 -20.70 -37.03 6.24
C GLY A 387 -19.92 -37.88 5.22
N MET A 388 -19.85 -37.46 3.95
CA MET A 388 -19.20 -38.20 2.86
C MET A 388 -17.72 -37.82 2.71
N HIS A 389 -16.92 -37.97 3.78
CA HIS A 389 -15.52 -37.55 3.82
C HIS A 389 -14.64 -38.24 2.76
N ASP A 390 -14.75 -39.57 2.62
CA ASP A 390 -13.95 -40.34 1.65
C ASP A 390 -14.20 -39.93 0.20
N ILE A 391 -15.44 -39.53 -0.11
CA ILE A 391 -15.82 -39.10 -1.46
C ILE A 391 -15.30 -37.68 -1.71
N ALA A 392 -15.38 -36.80 -0.71
CA ALA A 392 -14.83 -35.45 -0.80
C ALA A 392 -13.31 -35.47 -1.07
N ASP A 393 -12.56 -36.36 -0.41
CA ASP A 393 -11.10 -36.44 -0.55
C ASP A 393 -10.67 -36.99 -1.92
N ARG A 394 -11.45 -37.93 -2.49
CA ARG A 394 -11.20 -38.48 -3.84
C ARG A 394 -11.41 -37.47 -4.97
N LEU A 395 -12.17 -36.39 -4.74
CA LEU A 395 -12.40 -35.37 -5.77
C LEU A 395 -11.14 -34.58 -6.14
N SER A 396 -10.12 -34.53 -5.28
CA SER A 396 -8.84 -33.85 -5.57
C SER A 396 -7.88 -34.68 -6.43
N GLY A 397 -8.16 -35.97 -6.61
CA GLY A 397 -7.26 -36.97 -7.22
C GLY A 397 -7.54 -37.29 -8.69
N ARG A 398 -8.39 -36.50 -9.37
CA ARG A 398 -8.63 -36.52 -10.81
C ARG A 398 -8.40 -35.13 -11.36
#